data_AF-A0A841ZQ83-F1
#
_entry.id   AF-A0A841ZQ83-F1
#
_cell.length_a   1.000
_cell.length_b   1.000
_cell.length_c   1.000
_cell.angle_alpha   90.00
_cell.angle_beta   90.00
_cell.angle_gamma   90.00
#
_symmetry.space_group_name_H-M   'P 1'
#
loop_
_entity.id
_entity.type
_entity.pdbx_description
1 polymer ?
#
loop_
_entity_poly.entity_id
_entity_poly.type
_entity_poly.pdbx_seq_one_letter_code
_entity_poly.pdbx_strand_id
1 'polypeptide(L)'
;MAQQAFSGAGGSGTISINPDELTHIANELMAIANEFESVIAPAIKNINQQNYVTAGKAKKAMKKVSDANDRVLELQDHYSRASSLVFETLNAMIQADQEVGEKIIASLNIGGDKG
;
A
#
# COMPACT_ATOMS: atom_id res chain seq x y z
N MET A 1 14.88 5.21 16.13
CA MET A 1 13.41 5.33 16.06
C MET A 1 13.08 6.75 15.62
N ALA A 2 12.88 6.98 14.32
CA ALA A 2 12.44 8.29 13.82
C ALA A 2 10.95 8.46 14.15
N GLN A 3 10.61 9.51 14.89
CA GLN A 3 9.27 9.78 15.37
C GLN A 3 8.61 10.81 14.45
N GLN A 4 7.81 10.36 13.48
CA GLN A 4 6.98 11.24 12.66
C GLN A 4 5.62 11.43 13.34
N ALA A 5 5.31 12.68 13.69
CA ALA A 5 4.01 13.06 14.22
C ALA A 5 3.04 13.32 13.07
N PHE A 6 2.08 12.41 12.87
CA PHE A 6 0.95 12.64 11.96
C PHE A 6 -0.14 13.44 12.68
N SER A 7 -0.34 14.70 12.30
CA SER A 7 -1.42 15.54 12.82
C SER A 7 -2.74 15.24 12.10
N GLY A 8 -3.38 14.13 12.47
CA GLY A 8 -4.78 13.81 12.13
C GLY A 8 -5.71 14.17 13.28
N ALA A 9 -6.85 14.80 13.01
CA ALA A 9 -7.82 15.19 14.01
C ALA A 9 -8.48 13.96 14.66
N GLY A 10 -8.03 13.60 15.87
CA GLY A 10 -8.66 12.59 16.71
C GLY A 10 -7.67 11.55 17.25
N GLY A 11 -7.04 11.87 18.38
CA GLY A 11 -6.15 10.95 19.11
C GLY A 11 -4.71 11.43 19.12
N SER A 12 -4.31 12.07 20.21
CA SER A 12 -2.91 12.40 20.52
C SER A 12 -2.13 11.14 20.91
N GLY A 13 -2.03 10.19 19.98
CA GLY A 13 -1.10 9.08 20.04
C GLY A 13 -0.01 9.30 19.01
N THR A 14 1.25 9.42 19.43
CA THR A 14 2.36 9.29 18.48
C THR A 14 2.33 7.85 17.97
N ILE A 15 1.95 7.67 16.70
CA ILE A 15 2.04 6.37 16.03
C ILE A 15 3.52 6.08 15.82
N SER A 16 4.09 5.22 16.67
CA SER A 16 5.44 4.71 16.48
C SER A 16 5.33 3.46 15.62
N ILE A 17 5.83 3.53 14.39
CA ILE A 17 5.93 2.39 13.50
C ILE A 17 7.41 2.13 13.21
N ASN A 18 7.80 0.86 13.26
CA ASN A 18 9.13 0.42 12.89
C ASN A 18 9.25 0.36 11.35
N PRO A 19 10.33 0.90 10.73
CA PRO A 19 10.64 0.70 9.31
C PRO A 19 10.56 -0.76 8.82
N ASP A 20 10.94 -1.73 9.65
CA ASP A 20 10.86 -3.16 9.30
C ASP A 20 9.40 -3.61 9.13
N GLU A 21 8.52 -3.17 10.02
CA GLU A 21 7.07 -3.45 9.95
C GLU A 21 6.45 -2.77 8.73
N LEU A 22 6.82 -1.53 8.44
CA LEU A 22 6.41 -0.82 7.21
C LEU A 22 6.88 -1.55 5.95
N THR A 23 8.11 -2.06 5.95
CA THR A 23 8.67 -2.84 4.85
C THR A 23 7.92 -4.16 4.66
N HIS A 24 7.58 -4.83 5.76
CA HIS A 24 6.75 -6.03 5.71
C HIS A 24 5.37 -5.75 5.11
N ILE A 25 4.70 -4.69 5.56
CA ILE A 25 3.41 -4.24 5.00
C ILE A 25 3.53 -3.92 3.51
N ALA A 26 4.60 -3.23 3.09
CA ALA A 26 4.84 -2.96 1.67
C ALA A 26 4.96 -4.24 0.84
N ASN A 27 5.64 -5.26 1.36
CA ASN A 27 5.76 -6.56 0.69
C ASN A 27 4.42 -7.29 0.59
N GLU A 28 3.60 -7.26 1.64
CA GLU A 28 2.25 -7.84 1.60
C GLU A 28 1.36 -7.13 0.57
N LEU A 29 1.42 -5.80 0.52
CA LEU A 29 0.68 -5.00 -0.45
C LEU A 29 1.10 -5.29 -1.90
N MET A 30 2.41 -5.49 -2.15
CA MET A 30 2.89 -5.95 -3.46
C MET A 30 2.39 -7.37 -3.80
N ALA A 31 2.37 -8.27 -2.83
CA ALA A 31 1.84 -9.62 -3.04
C ALA A 31 0.33 -9.58 -3.41
N ILE A 32 -0.45 -8.74 -2.72
CA ILE A 32 -1.87 -8.52 -3.03
C ILE A 32 -2.03 -7.94 -4.44
N ALA A 33 -1.23 -6.94 -4.82
CA ALA A 33 -1.28 -6.37 -6.17
C ALA A 33 -1.00 -7.42 -7.25
N ASN A 34 0.01 -8.27 -7.03
CA ASN A 34 0.35 -9.37 -7.94
C ASN A 34 -0.79 -10.41 -8.04
N GLU A 35 -1.45 -10.75 -6.94
CA GLU A 35 -2.61 -11.67 -6.94
C GLU A 35 -3.78 -11.07 -7.75
N PHE A 36 -4.02 -9.76 -7.59
CA PHE A 36 -5.06 -9.06 -8.35
C PHE A 36 -4.80 -9.11 -9.86
N GLU A 37 -3.55 -8.87 -10.28
CA GLU A 37 -3.17 -8.85 -11.69
C GLU A 37 -3.13 -10.26 -12.32
N SER A 38 -2.55 -11.23 -11.61
CA SER A 38 -2.26 -12.55 -12.17
C SER A 38 -3.40 -13.56 -12.05
N VAL A 39 -4.26 -13.42 -11.03
CA VAL A 39 -5.32 -14.41 -10.74
C VAL A 39 -6.71 -13.77 -10.82
N ILE A 40 -6.96 -12.70 -10.06
CA ILE A 40 -8.32 -12.20 -9.83
C ILE A 40 -8.89 -11.50 -11.08
N ALA A 41 -8.16 -10.56 -11.67
CA ALA A 41 -8.63 -9.83 -12.85
C ALA A 41 -8.89 -10.78 -14.06
N PRO A 42 -8.01 -11.75 -14.37
CA PRO A 42 -8.29 -12.78 -15.38
C PRO A 42 -9.52 -13.63 -15.05
N ALA A 43 -9.69 -14.04 -13.78
CA ALA A 43 -10.85 -14.83 -13.36
C ALA A 43 -12.16 -14.06 -13.52
N ILE A 44 -12.21 -12.79 -13.11
CA ILE A 44 -13.37 -11.90 -13.30
C ILE A 44 -13.69 -11.73 -14.78
N LYS A 45 -12.67 -11.50 -15.61
CA LYS A 45 -12.85 -11.40 -17.07
C LYS A 45 -13.47 -12.67 -17.64
N ASN A 46 -12.98 -13.84 -17.22
CA ASN A 46 -13.54 -15.12 -17.66
C ASN A 46 -15.00 -15.30 -17.21
N ILE A 47 -15.32 -14.95 -15.95
CA ILE A 47 -16.70 -15.01 -15.43
C ILE A 47 -17.63 -14.09 -16.23
N ASN A 48 -17.20 -12.86 -16.51
CA ASN A 48 -18.00 -11.88 -17.24
C ASN A 48 -18.21 -12.27 -18.72
N GLN A 49 -17.29 -13.04 -19.31
CA GLN A 49 -17.41 -13.54 -20.68
C GLN A 49 -18.33 -14.76 -20.80
N GLN A 50 -18.63 -15.44 -19.70
CA GLN A 50 -19.48 -16.63 -19.71
C GLN A 50 -20.95 -16.22 -19.59
N ASN A 51 -21.73 -16.43 -20.65
CA ASN A 51 -23.17 -16.18 -20.67
C ASN A 51 -23.94 -17.25 -19.88
N TYR A 52 -23.93 -17.16 -18.55
CA TYR A 52 -24.79 -18.02 -17.72
C TYR A 52 -26.19 -17.41 -17.55
N VAL A 53 -27.20 -18.27 -17.74
CA VAL A 53 -28.64 -18.08 -17.50
C VAL A 53 -29.20 -16.70 -17.88
N THR A 54 -29.72 -16.59 -19.10
CA THR A 54 -30.16 -15.33 -19.73
C THR A 54 -31.62 -14.94 -19.42
N ALA A 55 -32.37 -15.74 -18.67
CA ALA A 55 -33.81 -15.55 -18.46
C ALA A 55 -34.29 -15.84 -17.02
N GLY A 56 -35.47 -15.29 -16.68
CA GLY A 56 -36.19 -15.58 -15.44
C GLY A 56 -35.54 -15.00 -14.17
N LYS A 57 -35.91 -15.56 -13.01
CA LYS A 57 -35.41 -15.15 -11.68
C LYS A 57 -33.88 -15.30 -11.56
N ALA A 58 -33.29 -16.23 -12.29
CA ALA A 58 -31.85 -16.48 -12.30
C ALA A 58 -31.05 -15.33 -12.93
N LYS A 59 -31.59 -14.61 -13.93
CA LYS A 59 -30.96 -13.39 -14.48
C LYS A 59 -30.73 -12.31 -13.41
N LYS A 60 -31.66 -12.16 -12.46
CA LYS A 60 -31.50 -11.22 -11.34
C LYS A 60 -30.38 -11.64 -10.38
N ALA A 61 -30.18 -12.94 -10.18
CA ALA A 61 -29.08 -13.45 -9.37
C ALA A 61 -27.73 -13.24 -10.10
N MET A 62 -27.68 -13.46 -11.41
CA MET A 62 -26.49 -13.20 -12.22
C MET A 62 -26.07 -11.72 -12.21
N LYS A 63 -27.02 -10.78 -12.11
CA LYS A 63 -26.67 -9.35 -11.96
C LYS A 63 -25.84 -9.08 -10.70
N LYS A 64 -26.14 -9.75 -9.58
CA LYS A 64 -25.37 -9.61 -8.34
C LYS A 64 -23.93 -10.11 -8.47
N VAL A 65 -23.67 -11.05 -9.38
CA VAL A 65 -22.33 -11.55 -9.67
C VAL A 65 -21.50 -10.48 -10.38
N SER A 66 -22.10 -9.77 -11.34
CA SER A 66 -21.45 -8.61 -11.99
C SER A 66 -21.14 -7.51 -10.98
N ASP A 67 -22.13 -7.12 -10.16
CA ASP A 67 -21.94 -6.08 -9.15
C ASP A 67 -20.84 -6.47 -8.13
N ALA A 68 -20.74 -7.76 -7.77
CA ALA A 68 -19.69 -8.27 -6.89
C ALA A 68 -18.31 -8.26 -7.56
N ASN A 69 -18.22 -8.61 -8.84
CA ASN A 69 -16.98 -8.54 -9.60
C ASN A 69 -16.45 -7.10 -9.69
N ASP A 70 -17.34 -6.13 -9.92
CA ASP A 70 -16.97 -4.71 -9.96
C ASP A 70 -16.44 -4.24 -8.59
N ARG A 71 -17.07 -4.66 -7.48
CA ARG A 71 -16.59 -4.40 -6.12
C ARG A 71 -15.21 -5.00 -5.84
N VAL A 72 -14.93 -6.17 -6.39
CA VAL A 72 -13.59 -6.78 -6.25
C VAL A 72 -12.55 -5.98 -7.01
N LEU A 73 -12.86 -5.45 -8.19
CA LEU A 73 -11.95 -4.55 -8.90
C LEU A 73 -11.76 -3.22 -8.17
N GLU A 74 -12.80 -2.71 -7.48
CA GLU A 74 -12.70 -1.52 -6.62
C GLU A 74 -11.73 -1.73 -5.44
N LEU A 75 -11.64 -2.95 -4.89
CA LEU A 75 -10.66 -3.30 -3.86
C LEU A 75 -9.21 -3.13 -4.36
N GLN A 76 -8.94 -3.42 -5.63
CA GLN A 76 -7.61 -3.21 -6.22
C GLN A 76 -7.19 -1.74 -6.13
N ASP A 77 -8.10 -0.81 -6.42
CA ASP A 77 -7.83 0.63 -6.34
C ASP A 77 -7.55 1.07 -4.89
N HIS A 78 -8.29 0.52 -3.92
CA HIS A 78 -8.05 0.79 -2.51
C HIS A 78 -6.68 0.30 -2.05
N TYR A 79 -6.26 -0.91 -2.43
CA TYR A 79 -4.93 -1.43 -2.12
C TYR A 79 -3.83 -0.63 -2.82
N SER A 80 -4.04 -0.21 -4.06
CA SER A 80 -3.11 0.68 -4.78
C SER A 80 -2.89 1.99 -4.02
N ARG A 81 -3.99 2.64 -3.59
CA ARG A 81 -3.91 3.90 -2.83
C ARG A 81 -3.23 3.72 -1.46
N ALA A 82 -3.52 2.63 -0.75
CA ALA A 82 -2.86 2.32 0.52
C ALA A 82 -1.36 2.07 0.33
N SER A 83 -0.99 1.37 -0.75
CA SER A 83 0.41 1.10 -1.12
C SER A 83 1.18 2.38 -1.36
N SER A 84 0.61 3.34 -2.10
CA SER A 84 1.26 4.64 -2.33
C SER A 84 1.65 5.34 -1.04
N LEU A 85 0.74 5.39 -0.05
CA LEU A 85 1.01 6.01 1.24
C LEU A 85 2.12 5.29 2.02
N VAL A 86 2.13 3.96 1.99
CA VAL A 86 3.16 3.14 2.64
C VAL A 86 4.53 3.39 1.99
N PHE A 87 4.61 3.39 0.66
CA PHE A 87 5.86 3.65 -0.06
C PHE A 87 6.36 5.09 0.11
N GLU A 88 5.46 6.08 0.12
CA GLU A 88 5.81 7.47 0.44
C GLU A 88 6.41 7.59 1.84
N THR A 89 5.82 6.90 2.81
CA THR A 89 6.32 6.90 4.20
C THR A 89 7.70 6.25 4.30
N LEU A 90 7.91 5.11 3.65
CA LEU A 90 9.22 4.44 3.58
C LEU A 90 10.28 5.34 2.94
N ASN A 91 9.94 6.01 1.84
CA ASN A 91 10.85 6.95 1.18
C ASN A 91 11.22 8.14 2.08
N ALA A 92 10.25 8.69 2.82
CA ALA A 92 10.52 9.77 3.77
C ALA A 92 11.44 9.32 4.92
N MET A 93 11.29 8.07 5.39
CA MET A 93 12.19 7.49 6.39
C MET A 93 13.63 7.34 5.86
N ILE A 94 13.78 6.86 4.61
CA ILE A 94 15.10 6.75 3.97
C ILE A 94 15.78 8.11 3.83
N GLN A 95 15.03 9.13 3.39
CA GLN A 95 15.56 10.50 3.26
C GLN A 95 16.00 11.08 4.61
N ALA A 96 15.20 10.87 5.66
CA ALA A 96 15.55 11.32 7.00
C ALA A 96 16.85 10.66 7.50
N ASP A 97 17.03 9.35 7.27
CA ASP A 97 18.26 8.64 7.63
C ASP A 97 19.48 9.14 6.84
N GLN A 98 19.32 9.44 5.55
CA GLN A 98 20.39 10.04 4.73
C GLN A 98 20.82 11.41 5.26
N GLU A 99 19.87 12.30 5.55
CA GLU A 99 20.16 13.62 6.10
C GLU A 99 20.88 13.54 7.45
N VAL A 100 20.50 12.60 8.32
CA VAL A 100 21.18 12.38 9.60
C VAL A 100 22.61 11.89 9.35
N GLY A 101 22.82 10.94 8.44
CA GLY A 101 24.15 10.46 8.06
C GLY A 101 25.06 11.57 7.56
N GLU A 102 24.57 12.42 6.65
CA GLU A 102 25.31 13.58 6.13
C GLU A 102 25.70 14.56 7.24
N LYS A 103 24.79 14.85 8.18
CA LYS A 103 25.07 15.72 9.34
C LYS A 103 26.15 15.11 10.24
N ILE A 104 26.15 13.80 10.45
CA ILE A 104 27.19 13.10 11.23
C ILE A 104 28.54 13.23 10.53
N ILE A 105 28.61 12.95 9.22
CA ILE A 105 29.84 13.04 8.43
C ILE A 105 30.39 14.48 8.46
N ALA A 106 29.53 15.48 8.26
CA ALA A 106 29.92 16.89 8.34
C ALA A 106 30.50 17.24 9.72
N SER A 107 29.89 16.73 10.80
CA SER A 107 30.35 16.95 12.17
C SER A 107 31.72 16.30 12.45
N LEU A 108 31.95 15.10 11.92
CA LEU A 108 33.23 14.38 12.04
C LEU A 108 34.35 15.06 11.25
N ASN A 109 34.05 15.57 10.04
CA ASN A 109 35.02 16.29 9.22
C ASN A 109 35.42 17.66 9.83
N ILE A 110 34.54 18.30 10.60
CA ILE A 110 34.86 19.54 11.33
C ILE A 110 35.70 19.26 12.59
N GLY A 111 35.60 18.07 13.19
CA GLY A 111 36.32 17.68 14.40
C GLY A 111 37.72 17.08 14.18
N GLY A 112 38.09 16.75 12.94
CA GLY A 112 39.32 16.04 12.59
C GLY A 112 40.59 16.90 12.41
N ASP A 113 40.48 18.24 12.42
CA ASP A 113 41.59 19.16 12.14
C ASP A 113 42.11 19.90 13.38
N LYS A 114 42.30 19.16 14.48
CA LYS A 114 43.10 19.65 15.61
C LYS A 114 44.24 18.67 15.90
N GLY A 115 45.32 18.86 15.14
CA GLY A 115 46.67 18.54 15.60
C GLY A 115 47.12 19.47 16.73
#